data_AF-A0A7Y5HDM7-F1
#
_entry.id   AF-A0A7Y5HDM7-F1
#
_cell.length_a   1.000
_cell.length_b   1.000
_cell.length_c   1.000
_cell.angle_alpha   90.00
_cell.angle_beta   90.00
_cell.angle_gamma   90.00
#
_symmetry.space_group_name_H-M   'P 1'
#
loop_
_entity.id
_entity.type
_entity.pdbx_description
1 polymer ?
#
loop_
_entity_poly.entity_id
_entity_poly.type
_entity_poly.pdbx_seq_one_letter_code
_entity_poly.pdbx_strand_id
1 'polypeptide(L)'
;MKISEFRQKATDELRTQVKKIHEEHFNLRFRRVTDVIENPGQLRELRRDLARIHTVIRERELADARKAAAAPKTEPKTEPKAKGGAGKPEKAAKPG
;
A
#
# COMPACT_ATOMS: atom_id res chain seq x y z
N MET A 1 16.10 14.96 4.29
CA MET A 1 16.91 13.74 4.52
C MET A 1 17.53 13.20 3.24
N LYS A 2 18.51 12.28 3.33
CA LYS A 2 19.11 11.59 2.16
C LYS A 2 18.26 10.37 1.78
N ILE A 3 18.14 10.09 0.48
CA ILE A 3 17.31 8.97 0.00
C ILE A 3 17.82 7.59 0.45
N SER A 4 19.13 7.47 0.66
CA SER A 4 19.78 6.24 1.14
C SER A 4 19.23 5.79 2.49
N GLU A 5 18.91 6.73 3.39
CA GLU A 5 18.36 6.44 4.72
C GLU A 5 16.94 5.85 4.63
N PHE A 6 16.15 6.27 3.64
CA PHE A 6 14.82 5.71 3.41
C PHE A 6 14.90 4.30 2.82
N ARG A 7 15.91 4.03 1.98
CA ARG A 7 16.09 2.70 1.39
C ARG A 7 16.49 1.63 2.40
N GLN A 8 17.18 2.02 3.48
CA GLN A 8 17.60 1.11 4.55
C GLN A 8 16.48 0.72 5.52
N LYS A 9 15.38 1.49 5.57
CA LYS A 9 14.26 1.24 6.49
C LYS A 9 13.26 0.21 6.00
N ALA A 10 12.57 -0.44 6.92
CA ALA A 10 11.47 -1.35 6.57
C ALA A 10 10.29 -0.58 5.95
N THR A 11 9.48 -1.25 5.12
CA THR A 11 8.36 -0.59 4.42
C THR A 11 7.32 -0.05 5.40
N ASP A 12 7.07 -0.74 6.52
CA ASP A 12 6.14 -0.28 7.55
C ASP A 12 6.68 0.90 8.37
N GLU A 13 7.99 0.94 8.58
CA GLU A 13 8.65 2.12 9.18
C GLU A 13 8.54 3.34 8.26
N LEU A 14 8.71 3.15 6.94
CA LEU A 14 8.53 4.22 5.96
C LEU A 14 7.09 4.76 5.98
N ARG A 15 6.09 3.88 6.06
CA ARG A 15 4.67 4.29 6.21
C ARG A 15 4.44 5.09 7.49
N THR A 16 5.08 4.68 8.59
CA THR A 16 5.02 5.40 9.86
C THR A 16 5.70 6.77 9.76
N GLN A 17 6.84 6.86 9.08
CA GLN A 17 7.50 8.14 8.83
C GLN A 17 6.66 9.08 7.97
N VAL A 18 5.98 8.56 6.94
CA VAL A 18 5.06 9.36 6.11
C VAL A 18 4.02 10.05 7.00
N LYS A 19 3.41 9.33 7.94
CA LYS A 19 2.41 9.92 8.86
C LYS A 19 3.01 11.06 9.70
N LYS A 20 4.17 10.82 10.31
CA LYS A 20 4.87 11.83 11.13
C LYS A 20 5.22 13.10 10.34
N ILE A 21 5.83 12.93 9.16
CA ILE A 21 6.22 14.07 8.31
C ILE A 21 4.98 14.81 7.78
N HIS A 22 3.89 14.10 7.52
CA HIS A 22 2.64 14.71 7.08
C HIS A 22 2.01 15.58 8.18
N GLU A 23 1.96 15.08 9.42
CA GLU A 23 1.49 15.85 10.58
C GLU A 23 2.35 17.10 10.80
N GLU A 24 3.68 16.97 10.75
CA GLU A 24 4.60 18.10 10.87
C GLU A 24 4.39 19.14 9.76
N HIS A 25 4.26 18.69 8.51
CA HIS A 25 3.99 19.56 7.37
C HIS A 25 2.63 20.27 7.49
N PHE A 26 1.60 19.59 8.00
CA PHE A 26 0.29 20.18 8.27
C PHE A 26 0.38 21.25 9.36
N ASN A 27 1.04 20.94 10.47
CA ASN A 27 1.26 21.87 11.57
C ASN A 27 2.02 23.12 11.11
N LEU A 28 3.04 22.98 10.28
CA LEU A 28 3.77 24.11 9.72
C LEU A 28 2.94 24.93 8.73
N ARG A 29 2.07 24.30 7.94
CA ARG A 29 1.11 25.03 7.09
C ARG A 29 0.12 25.82 7.94
N PHE A 30 -0.36 25.26 9.04
CA PHE A 30 -1.28 25.95 9.94
C PHE A 30 -0.60 27.15 10.62
N ARG A 31 0.61 26.94 11.17
CA ARG A 31 1.43 28.00 11.77
C ARG A 31 1.75 29.12 10.79
N ARG A 32 1.95 28.83 9.51
CA ARG A 32 2.17 29.86 8.47
C ARG A 32 0.98 30.82 8.29
N VAL A 33 -0.23 30.33 8.56
CA VAL A 33 -1.45 31.11 8.39
C VAL A 33 -1.71 31.95 9.64
N THR A 34 -1.42 31.41 10.83
CA THR A 34 -1.62 32.13 12.10
C THR A 34 -0.48 33.09 12.41
N ASP A 35 0.76 32.73 12.04
CA ASP A 35 1.98 33.43 12.44
C ASP A 35 3.02 33.44 11.31
N VAL A 36 4.00 34.35 11.43
CA VAL A 36 5.20 34.30 10.58
C VAL A 36 6.05 33.12 11.02
N ILE A 37 6.10 32.09 10.17
CA ILE A 37 7.00 30.94 10.37
C ILE A 37 8.46 31.36 10.17
N GLU A 38 9.32 30.99 11.13
CA GLU A 38 10.76 31.30 11.13
C GLU A 38 11.50 30.67 9.95
N ASN A 39 11.10 29.46 9.54
CA ASN A 39 11.76 28.74 8.44
C ASN A 39 10.77 28.22 7.39
N PRO A 40 10.39 29.03 6.40
CA PRO A 40 9.54 28.60 5.29
C PRO A 40 10.18 27.52 4.40
N GLY A 41 11.51 27.36 4.46
CA GLY A 41 12.25 26.31 3.74
C GLY A 41 11.85 24.90 4.20
N GLN A 42 11.51 24.74 5.49
CA GLN A 42 11.12 23.44 6.05
C GLN A 42 9.87 22.85 5.39
N LEU A 43 8.88 23.65 5.01
CA LEU A 43 7.71 23.13 4.27
C LEU A 43 8.13 22.45 2.96
N ARG A 44 9.10 23.03 2.25
CA ARG A 44 9.59 22.49 0.98
C ARG A 44 10.44 21.24 1.22
N GLU A 45 11.19 21.18 2.30
CA GLU A 45 11.96 19.99 2.68
C GLU A 45 11.08 18.82 3.07
N LEU A 46 10.10 19.02 3.96
CA LEU A 46 9.16 17.98 4.38
C LEU A 46 8.35 17.44 3.19
N ARG A 47 7.92 18.32 2.26
CA ARG A 47 7.25 17.90 1.03
C ARG A 47 8.14 17.01 0.15
N ARG A 48 9.42 17.36 0.03
CA ARG A 48 10.40 16.56 -0.72
C ARG A 48 10.68 15.23 -0.05
N ASP A 49 10.77 15.21 1.28
CA ASP A 49 10.98 13.98 2.04
C ASP A 49 9.77 13.04 1.92
N LEU A 50 8.53 13.56 1.99
CA LEU A 50 7.32 12.79 1.67
C LEU A 50 7.39 12.17 0.26
N ALA A 51 7.70 12.99 -0.75
CA ALA A 51 7.80 12.52 -2.14
C ALA A 51 8.84 11.40 -2.29
N ARG A 52 10.03 11.57 -1.70
CA ARG A 52 11.10 10.56 -1.73
C ARG A 52 10.67 9.24 -1.09
N ILE A 53 10.01 9.29 0.08
CA ILE A 53 9.55 8.07 0.76
C ILE A 53 8.49 7.35 -0.10
N HIS A 54 7.53 8.09 -0.66
CA HIS A 54 6.53 7.51 -1.56
C HIS A 54 7.17 6.87 -2.80
N THR A 55 8.18 7.50 -3.38
CA THR A 55 8.94 6.91 -4.49
C THR A 55 9.59 5.59 -4.08
N VAL A 56 10.25 5.52 -2.92
CA VAL A 56 10.89 4.27 -2.46
C VAL A 56 9.85 3.16 -2.22
N ILE A 57 8.71 3.48 -1.61
CA ILE A 57 7.62 2.51 -1.42
C ILE A 57 7.14 2.01 -2.79
N ARG A 58 6.94 2.92 -3.74
CA ARG A 58 6.48 2.57 -5.10
C ARG A 58 7.51 1.74 -5.88
N GLU A 59 8.80 2.07 -5.76
CA GLU A 59 9.90 1.30 -6.34
C GLU A 59 9.87 -0.16 -5.85
N ARG A 60 9.62 -0.38 -4.54
CA ARG A 60 9.48 -1.72 -3.95
C ARG A 60 8.27 -2.46 -4.50
N GLU A 61 7.10 -1.82 -4.50
CA GLU A 61 5.87 -2.40 -5.07
C GLU A 61 6.04 -2.82 -6.54
N LEU A 62 6.69 -1.98 -7.35
CA LEU A 62 6.95 -2.29 -8.76
C LEU A 62 7.97 -3.42 -8.93
N ALA A 63 8.97 -3.51 -8.06
CA ALA A 63 9.94 -4.62 -8.08
C ALA A 63 9.27 -5.95 -7.73
N ASP A 64 8.40 -5.96 -6.72
CA ASP A 64 7.62 -7.14 -6.33
C ASP A 64 6.65 -7.56 -7.45
N ALA A 65 5.96 -6.60 -8.07
CA ALA A 65 5.09 -6.85 -9.22
C ALA A 65 5.85 -7.40 -10.43
N ARG A 66 7.06 -6.90 -10.71
CA ARG A 66 7.93 -7.43 -11.78
C ARG A 66 8.38 -8.86 -11.48
N LYS A 67 8.70 -9.20 -10.22
CA LYS A 67 9.02 -10.58 -9.83
C LYS A 67 7.83 -11.50 -10.04
N ALA A 68 6.62 -11.06 -9.72
CA ALA A 68 5.39 -11.83 -9.95
C ALA A 68 5.09 -12.04 -11.45
N ALA A 69 5.42 -11.08 -12.31
CA ALA A 69 5.19 -11.16 -13.75
C ALA A 69 6.24 -11.99 -14.53
N ALA A 70 7.41 -12.28 -13.94
CA ALA A 70 8.52 -12.98 -14.60
C ALA A 70 8.54 -14.50 -14.37
N ALA A 71 7.55 -15.09 -13.68
CA ALA A 71 7.40 -16.53 -13.58
C ALA A 71 6.73 -17.08 -14.88
N PRO A 72 7.38 -17.99 -15.63
CA PRO A 72 6.80 -18.55 -16.84
C PRO A 72 5.59 -19.43 -16.50
N LYS A 73 4.52 -19.28 -17.29
CA LYS A 73 3.41 -20.24 -17.33
C LYS A 73 3.95 -21.59 -17.80
N THR A 74 4.02 -22.56 -16.90
CA THR A 74 4.02 -23.99 -17.25
C THR A 74 2.94 -24.67 -16.42
N GLU A 75 1.75 -24.80 -16.98
CA GLU A 75 0.84 -25.90 -16.64
C GLU A 75 1.39 -27.18 -17.31
N PRO A 76 1.18 -28.36 -16.72
CA PRO A 76 0.35 -29.32 -17.46
C PRO A 76 -0.60 -30.17 -16.61
N LYS A 77 -1.84 -30.22 -17.10
CA LYS A 77 -2.73 -31.39 -17.32
C LYS A 77 -3.23 -32.27 -16.14
N THR A 78 -4.56 -32.21 -15.94
CA THR A 78 -5.57 -33.32 -16.01
C THR A 78 -5.32 -34.60 -15.20
N GLU A 79 -6.22 -35.17 -14.40
CA GLU A 79 -7.70 -35.35 -14.43
C GLU A 79 -8.06 -36.31 -13.24
N PRO A 80 -9.24 -36.92 -13.09
CA PRO A 80 -10.55 -36.39 -12.70
C PRO A 80 -11.13 -37.14 -11.45
N LYS A 81 -12.15 -36.60 -10.77
CA LYS A 81 -13.15 -37.48 -10.16
C LYS A 81 -14.52 -36.81 -10.07
N ALA A 82 -15.33 -37.16 -11.07
CA ALA A 82 -16.78 -37.10 -11.00
C ALA A 82 -17.31 -38.06 -9.93
N LYS A 83 -18.30 -37.60 -9.17
CA LYS A 83 -19.51 -38.29 -8.67
C LYS A 83 -20.33 -37.18 -8.02
N GLY A 84 -21.37 -36.67 -8.67
CA GLY A 84 -22.70 -37.28 -8.71
C GLY A 84 -23.45 -36.86 -7.43
N GLY A 85 -24.62 -36.25 -7.44
CA GLY A 85 -25.62 -36.12 -8.48
C GLY A 85 -26.63 -35.03 -8.11
N ALA A 86 -27.44 -34.70 -9.11
CA ALA A 86 -28.53 -33.74 -9.09
C ALA A 86 -29.69 -34.18 -8.19
N GLY A 87 -30.49 -33.21 -7.72
CA GLY A 87 -31.85 -33.47 -7.23
C GLY A 87 -32.45 -32.36 -6.35
N LYS A 88 -33.02 -31.32 -6.97
CA LYS A 88 -34.23 -30.61 -6.45
C LYS A 88 -35.43 -31.54 -6.75
N PRO A 89 -36.56 -31.61 -6.00
CA PRO A 89 -37.46 -30.48 -5.70
C PRO A 89 -38.21 -30.59 -4.32
N GLU A 90 -38.74 -29.49 -3.77
CA GLU A 90 -40.18 -29.20 -3.57
C GLU A 90 -40.97 -30.05 -2.54
N LYS A 91 -41.78 -29.34 -1.74
CA LYS A 91 -42.91 -29.75 -0.87
C LYS A 91 -42.62 -30.31 0.53
N ALA A 92 -42.92 -29.47 1.54
CA ALA A 92 -43.60 -29.92 2.75
C ALA A 92 -44.56 -28.81 3.21
N ALA A 93 -45.85 -29.01 2.91
CA ALA A 93 -46.95 -28.32 3.56
C ALA A 93 -47.11 -28.83 5.01
N LYS A 94 -47.61 -27.95 5.88
CA LYS A 94 -48.26 -28.20 7.19
C LYS A 94 -49.13 -29.50 7.17
N PRO A 95 -49.35 -30.22 8.29
CA PRO A 95 -50.02 -29.66 9.49
C PRO A 95 -49.60 -30.23 10.85
N GLY A 96 -49.95 -29.49 11.90
CA GLY A 96 -49.82 -29.82 13.32
C GLY A 96 -50.22 -28.61 14.14
#